data_AF-A0A4R2B2P2-F1
#
_entry.id   AF-A0A4R2B2P2-F1
#
_cell.length_a   1.000
_cell.length_b   1.000
_cell.length_c   1.000
_cell.angle_alpha   90.00
_cell.angle_beta   90.00
_cell.angle_gamma   90.00
#
_symmetry.space_group_name_H-M   'P 1'
#
loop_
_entity.id
_entity.type
_entity.pdbx_description
1 polymer ?
#
loop_
_entity_poly.entity_id
_entity_poly.type
_entity_poly.pdbx_seq_one_letter_code
_entity_poly.pdbx_strand_id
1 'polypeptide(L)'
;MCGRVYIKSSLDELLRGFSMAEREAVLGMANQFYNGAPSLYYPIIIRDVDRDPDVFGPTFVSARWGLVPGWMTEQKPGRPPPVNARREGIATNGMFKKAYASRRCLISIDGFFEWKDIHGTGKNKQPCAIAMKSGEPFALAGIWEKWRNPETGEDIRTFCVITCPPNEMMATIHDRMPVILNRGLRALAFPGTGSI
;
A
#
# COMPACT_ATOMS: atom_id res chain seq x y z
N MET A 1 -0.85 -13.81 -3.41
CA MET A 1 -0.19 -12.49 -3.21
C MET A 1 -1.29 -11.48 -3.00
N CYS A 2 -1.09 -10.52 -2.08
CA CYS A 2 -2.12 -9.54 -1.68
C CYS A 2 -2.67 -8.76 -2.89
N GLY A 3 -3.87 -9.11 -3.34
CA GLY A 3 -4.54 -8.50 -4.49
C GLY A 3 -5.99 -8.14 -4.21
N ARG A 4 -6.41 -8.24 -2.96
CA ARG A 4 -7.73 -7.81 -2.52
C ARG A 4 -7.69 -7.40 -1.05
N VAL A 5 -8.28 -6.25 -0.75
CA VAL A 5 -8.41 -5.72 0.61
C VAL A 5 -9.87 -5.48 0.94
N TYR A 6 -10.18 -5.39 2.21
CA TYR A 6 -11.43 -4.80 2.67
C TYR A 6 -11.16 -3.67 3.66
N ILE A 7 -11.96 -2.63 3.51
CA ILE A 7 -11.96 -1.42 4.34
C ILE A 7 -13.42 -1.15 4.70
N LYS A 8 -13.78 -1.50 5.94
CA LYS A 8 -15.08 -1.25 6.56
C LYS A 8 -15.03 -0.05 7.51
N SER A 9 -13.86 0.22 8.08
CA SER A 9 -13.62 1.32 8.99
C SER A 9 -13.77 2.65 8.24
N SER A 10 -14.34 3.64 8.92
CA SER A 10 -14.37 5.01 8.44
C SER A 10 -12.95 5.52 8.20
N LEU A 11 -12.80 6.54 7.35
CA LEU A 11 -11.53 7.22 7.17
C LEU A 11 -10.96 7.56 8.56
N ASP A 12 -11.70 8.27 9.41
CA ASP A 12 -11.27 8.65 10.76
C ASP A 12 -10.74 7.48 11.61
N GLU A 13 -11.39 6.32 11.58
CA GLU A 13 -10.90 5.11 12.27
C GLU A 13 -9.57 4.61 11.74
N LEU A 14 -9.38 4.60 10.42
CA LEU A 14 -8.07 4.31 9.80
C LEU A 14 -7.01 5.33 10.21
N LEU A 15 -7.42 6.58 10.53
CA LEU A 15 -6.53 7.69 10.86
C LEU A 15 -6.26 7.84 12.36
N ARG A 16 -6.96 7.14 13.27
CA ARG A 16 -6.75 7.29 14.73
C ARG A 16 -5.32 7.00 15.18
N GLY A 17 -4.56 6.24 14.37
CA GLY A 17 -3.13 5.99 14.60
C GLY A 17 -2.16 7.01 13.97
N PHE A 18 -2.67 8.05 13.30
CA PHE A 18 -1.93 9.07 12.55
C PHE A 18 -2.60 10.45 12.71
N SER A 19 -2.90 10.85 13.95
CA SER A 19 -3.62 12.08 14.26
C SER A 19 -2.95 13.36 13.72
N MET A 20 -1.64 13.31 13.48
CA MET A 20 -0.84 14.43 12.97
C MET A 20 -0.88 14.60 11.44
N ALA A 21 -1.55 13.70 10.70
CA ALA A 21 -1.55 13.76 9.25
C ALA A 21 -2.68 14.62 8.67
N GLU A 22 -2.33 15.48 7.69
CA GLU A 22 -3.29 16.32 6.94
C GLU A 22 -4.22 15.45 6.08
N ARG A 23 -5.51 15.82 6.03
CA ARG A 23 -6.60 14.97 5.51
C ARG A 23 -7.36 15.57 4.33
N GLU A 24 -7.19 16.87 4.06
CA GLU A 24 -8.00 17.62 3.09
C GLU A 24 -8.05 16.95 1.71
N ALA A 25 -6.92 16.41 1.25
CA ALA A 25 -6.82 15.76 -0.06
C ALA A 25 -7.63 14.46 -0.19
N VAL A 26 -8.23 13.93 0.89
CA VAL A 26 -8.97 12.66 0.89
C VAL A 26 -10.38 12.75 1.50
N LEU A 27 -10.84 13.92 1.96
CA LEU A 27 -12.14 14.07 2.63
C LEU A 27 -13.34 13.68 1.74
N GLY A 28 -13.20 13.81 0.41
CA GLY A 28 -14.23 13.38 -0.56
C GLY A 28 -14.19 11.90 -0.92
N MET A 29 -13.23 11.12 -0.40
CA MET A 29 -13.15 9.69 -0.68
C MET A 29 -14.15 8.93 0.19
N ALA A 30 -15.21 8.40 -0.44
CA ALA A 30 -16.12 7.47 0.22
C ALA A 30 -15.38 6.13 0.50
N ASN A 31 -14.77 6.02 1.67
CA ASN A 31 -14.04 4.81 2.07
C ASN A 31 -15.01 3.70 2.51
N GLN A 32 -15.54 2.95 1.56
CA GLN A 32 -16.08 1.61 1.82
C GLN A 32 -15.71 0.67 0.68
N PHE A 33 -14.48 0.18 0.69
CA PHE A 33 -14.06 -0.89 -0.20
C PHE A 33 -14.28 -2.23 0.50
N TYR A 34 -15.50 -2.77 0.49
CA TYR A 34 -15.72 -4.15 0.97
C TYR A 34 -14.99 -5.19 0.09
N ASN A 35 -14.59 -4.81 -1.13
CA ASN A 35 -13.85 -5.65 -2.07
C ASN A 35 -12.84 -4.82 -2.88
N GLY A 36 -11.95 -4.12 -2.17
CA GLY A 36 -10.95 -3.25 -2.79
C GLY A 36 -9.97 -4.03 -3.65
N ALA A 37 -9.89 -3.70 -4.94
CA ALA A 37 -9.03 -4.30 -5.94
C ALA A 37 -7.95 -3.35 -6.48
N PRO A 38 -6.93 -3.88 -7.19
CA PRO A 38 -6.04 -3.10 -8.04
C PRO A 38 -6.75 -2.14 -9.00
N SER A 39 -6.02 -1.13 -9.48
CA SER A 39 -6.49 -0.01 -10.32
C SER A 39 -7.48 0.95 -9.68
N LEU A 40 -8.04 0.65 -8.49
CA LEU A 40 -8.83 1.61 -7.71
C LEU A 40 -7.92 2.62 -6.99
N TYR A 41 -8.51 3.73 -6.56
CA TYR A 41 -7.85 4.76 -5.78
C TYR A 41 -8.07 4.54 -4.29
N TYR A 42 -6.99 4.66 -3.52
CA TYR A 42 -6.99 4.48 -2.07
C TYR A 42 -6.38 5.71 -1.39
N PRO A 43 -6.88 6.07 -0.20
CA PRO A 43 -6.15 6.98 0.66
C PRO A 43 -4.94 6.23 1.22
N ILE A 44 -3.75 6.72 0.89
CA ILE A 44 -2.49 6.24 1.44
C ILE A 44 -1.82 7.36 2.22
N ILE A 45 -0.96 6.99 3.17
CA ILE A 45 -0.18 7.94 3.94
C ILE A 45 1.21 8.01 3.35
N ILE A 46 1.65 9.22 2.99
CA ILE A 46 3.00 9.48 2.51
C ILE A 46 3.66 10.56 3.37
N ARG A 47 4.98 10.67 3.31
CA ARG A 47 5.62 11.96 3.56
C ARG A 47 5.75 12.61 2.18
N ASP A 48 5.11 13.75 1.98
CA ASP A 48 5.22 14.45 0.71
C ASP A 48 6.60 15.10 0.65
N VAL A 49 7.48 14.51 -0.16
CA VAL A 49 8.87 14.97 -0.34
C VAL A 49 8.98 16.20 -1.24
N ASP A 50 7.91 16.55 -1.95
CA ASP A 50 7.85 17.73 -2.82
C ASP A 50 7.30 18.96 -2.06
N ARG A 51 6.72 18.77 -0.86
CA ARG A 51 6.36 19.86 0.05
C ARG A 51 7.52 20.15 1.01
N ASP A 52 7.55 21.39 1.51
CA ASP A 52 8.54 21.81 2.50
C ASP A 52 8.57 20.83 3.69
N PRO A 53 9.69 20.10 3.89
CA PRO A 53 9.80 19.07 4.90
C PRO A 53 9.73 19.60 6.33
N ASP A 54 9.97 20.90 6.54
CA ASP A 54 9.90 21.55 7.85
C ASP A 54 8.47 22.00 8.20
N VAL A 55 7.54 22.00 7.24
CA VAL A 55 6.20 22.56 7.40
C VAL A 55 5.11 21.49 7.49
N PHE A 56 5.32 20.28 6.97
CA PHE A 56 4.28 19.23 6.97
C PHE A 56 4.78 17.83 7.36
N GLY A 57 4.09 17.23 8.34
CA GLY A 57 4.22 15.83 8.72
C GLY A 57 3.68 14.86 7.66
N PRO A 58 3.48 13.57 8.01
CA PRO A 58 2.81 12.63 7.11
C PRO A 58 1.48 13.20 6.60
N THR A 59 1.08 12.90 5.37
CA THR A 59 -0.17 13.40 4.77
C THR A 59 -0.92 12.29 4.06
N PHE A 60 -2.24 12.39 4.03
CA PHE A 60 -3.08 11.51 3.25
C PHE A 60 -3.17 11.99 1.80
N VAL A 61 -2.99 11.07 0.86
CA VAL A 61 -3.16 11.34 -0.57
C VAL A 61 -3.98 10.24 -1.22
N SER A 62 -4.76 10.61 -2.24
CA SER A 62 -5.34 9.64 -3.16
C SER A 62 -4.27 9.09 -4.08
N ALA A 63 -4.16 7.76 -4.17
CA ALA A 63 -3.24 7.08 -5.07
C ALA A 63 -3.86 5.81 -5.68
N ARG A 64 -3.53 5.54 -6.95
CA ARG A 64 -4.00 4.36 -7.68
C ARG A 64 -3.17 3.11 -7.31
N TRP A 65 -3.81 1.99 -7.02
CA TRP A 65 -3.11 0.73 -6.74
C TRP A 65 -2.62 0.06 -8.02
N GLY A 66 -1.30 0.08 -8.22
CA GLY A 66 -0.59 -0.39 -9.40
C GLY A 66 0.52 0.58 -9.75
N LEU A 67 1.75 0.29 -9.33
CA LEU A 67 2.87 1.24 -9.37
C LEU A 67 3.35 1.50 -10.80
N VAL A 68 3.32 2.77 -11.21
CA VAL A 68 3.92 3.25 -12.46
C VAL A 68 5.09 4.17 -12.11
N PRO A 69 6.33 3.81 -12.44
CA PRO A 69 7.48 4.67 -12.18
C PRO A 69 7.39 6.00 -12.93
N GLY A 70 7.78 7.11 -12.29
CA GLY A 70 7.67 8.44 -12.91
C GLY A 70 8.52 8.65 -14.18
N TRP A 71 9.51 7.80 -14.44
CA TRP A 71 10.33 7.83 -15.66
C TRP A 71 9.67 7.12 -16.85
N MET A 72 8.57 6.39 -16.64
CA MET A 72 7.89 5.63 -17.67
C MET A 72 7.07 6.57 -18.54
N THR A 73 7.33 6.59 -19.85
CA THR A 73 6.64 7.46 -20.81
C THR A 73 5.33 6.87 -21.34
N GLU A 74 5.10 5.56 -21.16
CA GLU A 74 3.90 4.87 -21.59
C GLU A 74 3.67 3.59 -20.75
N GLN A 75 2.41 3.21 -20.53
CA GLN A 75 2.10 1.91 -19.96
C GLN A 75 1.97 0.89 -21.08
N LYS A 76 2.66 -0.25 -20.94
CA LYS A 76 2.63 -1.31 -21.96
C LYS A 76 1.23 -1.96 -22.02
N PRO A 77 0.56 -1.97 -23.18
CA PRO A 77 -0.70 -2.68 -23.34
C PRO A 77 -0.57 -4.16 -22.94
N GLY A 78 -1.57 -4.69 -22.23
CA GLY A 78 -1.59 -6.08 -21.77
C GLY A 78 -0.64 -6.39 -20.59
N ARG A 79 0.13 -5.42 -20.09
CA ARG A 79 0.99 -5.59 -18.92
C ARG A 79 0.55 -4.66 -17.78
N PRO A 80 -0.35 -5.11 -16.89
CA PRO A 80 -0.83 -4.27 -15.80
C PRO A 80 0.33 -3.86 -14.88
N PRO A 81 0.29 -2.63 -14.32
CA PRO A 81 1.28 -2.18 -13.35
C PRO A 81 1.36 -3.15 -12.14
N PRO A 82 2.57 -3.37 -11.59
CA PRO A 82 2.73 -4.24 -10.43
C PRO A 82 1.98 -3.69 -9.21
N VAL A 83 1.18 -4.56 -8.60
CA VAL A 83 0.41 -4.26 -7.39
C VAL A 83 1.14 -4.66 -6.11
N ASN A 84 2.18 -5.49 -6.24
CA ASN A 84 3.06 -5.94 -5.16
C ASN A 84 4.53 -5.78 -5.54
N ALA A 85 5.38 -5.49 -4.56
CA ALA A 85 6.84 -5.56 -4.64
C ALA A 85 7.37 -6.54 -3.58
N ARG A 86 8.25 -7.47 -3.96
CA ARG A 86 8.91 -8.36 -2.99
C ARG A 86 9.96 -7.57 -2.22
N ARG A 87 9.99 -7.68 -0.89
CA ARG A 87 11.01 -7.01 -0.07
C ARG A 87 12.43 -7.45 -0.45
N GLU A 88 12.59 -8.69 -0.89
CA GLU A 88 13.84 -9.24 -1.37
C GLU A 88 14.20 -8.57 -2.71
N GLY A 89 15.35 -7.90 -2.75
CA GLY A 89 15.81 -7.19 -3.95
C GLY A 89 15.07 -5.89 -4.26
N ILE A 90 14.14 -5.43 -3.42
CA ILE A 90 13.40 -4.17 -3.68
C ILE A 90 14.35 -2.96 -3.80
N ALA A 91 15.44 -2.96 -3.04
CA ALA A 91 16.44 -1.88 -3.02
C ALA A 91 17.32 -1.84 -4.29
N THR A 92 17.37 -2.93 -5.07
CA THR A 92 18.21 -3.03 -6.28
C THR A 92 17.39 -3.14 -7.56
N ASN A 93 16.10 -3.49 -7.45
CA ASN A 93 15.20 -3.63 -8.60
C ASN A 93 15.01 -2.29 -9.33
N GLY A 94 15.30 -2.26 -10.63
CA GLY A 94 15.24 -1.03 -11.45
C GLY A 94 13.88 -0.31 -11.44
N MET A 95 12.78 -1.05 -11.22
CA MET A 95 11.43 -0.50 -11.13
C MET A 95 11.11 0.08 -9.75
N PHE A 96 11.67 -0.48 -8.68
CA PHE A 96 11.27 -0.16 -7.30
C PHE A 96 12.32 0.62 -6.49
N LYS A 97 13.60 0.54 -6.84
CA LYS A 97 14.71 1.04 -6.01
C LYS A 97 14.60 2.52 -5.65
N LYS A 98 14.17 3.37 -6.59
CA LYS A 98 14.02 4.81 -6.37
C LYS A 98 12.86 5.10 -5.41
N ALA A 99 11.71 4.47 -5.66
CA ALA A 99 10.54 4.60 -4.79
C ALA A 99 10.82 4.04 -3.39
N TYR A 100 11.52 2.92 -3.27
CA TYR A 100 11.86 2.32 -1.98
C TYR A 100 12.78 3.21 -1.13
N ALA A 101 13.72 3.92 -1.77
CA ALA A 101 14.64 4.81 -1.07
C ALA A 101 13.94 6.02 -0.44
N SER A 102 13.04 6.69 -1.18
CA SER A 102 12.51 7.99 -0.76
C SER A 102 10.98 8.15 -0.77
N ARG A 103 10.23 7.20 -1.33
CA ARG A 103 8.76 7.27 -1.49
C ARG A 103 8.09 6.04 -0.90
N ARG A 104 8.25 5.86 0.41
CA ARG A 104 7.51 4.86 1.19
C ARG A 104 6.13 5.40 1.54
N CYS A 105 5.15 4.51 1.61
CA CYS A 105 3.79 4.83 2.02
C CYS A 105 3.23 3.79 3.00
N LEU A 106 2.15 4.15 3.67
CA LEU A 106 1.36 3.25 4.50
C LEU A 106 -0.04 3.12 3.90
N ILE A 107 -0.56 1.89 3.89
CA ILE A 107 -1.92 1.58 3.44
C ILE A 107 -2.69 1.03 4.63
N SER A 108 -3.63 1.82 5.16
CA SER A 108 -4.49 1.39 6.28
C SER A 108 -5.66 0.57 5.78
N ILE A 109 -5.84 -0.63 6.32
CA ILE A 109 -6.90 -1.58 5.96
C ILE A 109 -7.45 -2.29 7.19
N ASP A 110 -8.65 -2.86 7.07
CA ASP A 110 -9.21 -3.77 8.08
C ASP A 110 -8.77 -5.23 7.86
N GLY A 111 -8.45 -5.57 6.62
CA GLY A 111 -7.89 -6.86 6.27
C GLY A 111 -7.73 -7.07 4.77
N PHE A 112 -7.20 -8.23 4.41
CA PHE A 112 -6.97 -8.63 3.03
C PHE A 112 -7.47 -10.04 2.78
N PHE A 113 -7.72 -10.36 1.51
CA PHE A 113 -8.08 -11.71 1.10
C PHE A 113 -6.90 -12.41 0.46
N GLU A 114 -6.76 -13.69 0.77
CA GLU A 114 -5.81 -14.57 0.10
C GLU A 114 -6.46 -15.92 -0.18
N TRP A 115 -5.99 -16.61 -1.20
CA TRP A 115 -6.61 -17.82 -1.71
C TRP A 115 -5.79 -19.05 -1.35
N LYS A 116 -6.29 -19.84 -0.40
CA LYS A 116 -5.68 -21.10 0.03
C LYS A 116 -5.92 -22.18 -1.01
N ASP A 117 -4.84 -22.76 -1.52
CA ASP A 117 -4.91 -23.96 -2.36
C ASP A 117 -5.20 -25.19 -1.50
N ILE A 118 -6.44 -25.68 -1.56
CA ILE A 118 -6.92 -26.75 -0.66
C ILE A 118 -6.37 -28.12 -1.02
N HIS A 119 -5.83 -28.30 -2.22
CA HIS A 119 -5.29 -29.58 -2.71
C HIS A 119 -3.83 -29.51 -3.14
N GLY A 120 -3.18 -28.34 -3.04
CA GLY A 120 -1.80 -28.15 -3.53
C GLY A 120 -1.65 -28.26 -5.05
N THR A 121 -2.75 -28.16 -5.81
CA THR A 121 -2.79 -28.36 -7.27
C THR A 121 -2.85 -27.05 -8.07
N GLY A 122 -2.99 -25.93 -7.37
CA GLY A 122 -3.24 -24.60 -7.91
C GLY A 122 -4.67 -24.38 -8.42
N LYS A 123 -5.50 -25.43 -8.52
CA LYS A 123 -6.77 -25.41 -9.27
C LYS A 123 -8.03 -25.37 -8.39
N ASN A 124 -7.91 -25.43 -7.07
CA ASN A 124 -9.04 -25.30 -6.15
C ASN A 124 -8.64 -24.38 -5.00
N LYS A 125 -9.20 -23.17 -4.99
CA LYS A 125 -8.75 -22.10 -4.11
C LYS A 125 -9.89 -21.60 -3.22
N GLN A 126 -9.74 -21.79 -1.93
CA GLN A 126 -10.66 -21.26 -0.92
C GLN A 126 -10.26 -19.81 -0.57
N PRO A 127 -11.14 -18.81 -0.73
CA PRO A 127 -10.86 -17.47 -0.22
C PRO A 127 -10.83 -17.47 1.31
N CYS A 128 -9.80 -16.86 1.87
CA CYS A 128 -9.62 -16.61 3.29
C CYS A 128 -9.56 -15.10 3.52
N ALA A 129 -10.30 -14.60 4.51
CA ALA A 129 -10.15 -13.23 5.00
C ALA A 129 -9.13 -13.21 6.13
N ILE A 130 -8.13 -12.33 6.04
CA ILE A 130 -7.05 -12.20 7.02
C ILE A 130 -7.14 -10.83 7.67
N ALA A 131 -7.17 -10.81 9.00
CA ALA A 131 -7.40 -9.63 9.82
C ALA A 131 -6.63 -9.70 11.14
N MET A 132 -6.56 -8.58 11.86
CA MET A 132 -6.09 -8.57 13.24
C MET A 132 -7.09 -9.28 14.16
N LYS A 133 -6.60 -10.05 15.14
CA LYS A 133 -7.44 -10.71 16.15
C LYS A 133 -8.30 -9.71 16.94
N SER A 134 -7.79 -8.49 17.15
CA SER A 134 -8.52 -7.40 17.81
C SER A 134 -9.66 -6.81 16.96
N GLY A 135 -9.68 -7.08 15.65
CA GLY A 135 -10.57 -6.41 14.70
C GLY A 135 -10.19 -4.97 14.38
N GLU A 136 -9.10 -4.44 14.94
CA GLU A 136 -8.62 -3.09 14.64
C GLU A 136 -7.94 -3.01 13.25
N PRO A 137 -8.04 -1.84 12.58
CA PRO A 137 -7.27 -1.57 11.38
C PRO A 137 -5.75 -1.64 11.59
N PHE A 138 -5.05 -2.02 10.54
CA PHE A 138 -3.59 -2.08 10.51
C PHE A 138 -3.01 -1.49 9.23
N ALA A 139 -1.71 -1.24 9.24
CA ALA A 139 -1.02 -0.63 8.10
C ALA A 139 -0.17 -1.66 7.37
N LEU A 140 -0.28 -1.67 6.04
CA LEU A 140 0.66 -2.33 5.15
C LEU A 140 1.78 -1.36 4.77
N ALA A 141 3.00 -1.87 4.63
CA ALA A 141 4.08 -1.11 4.01
C ALA A 141 3.93 -1.08 2.50
N GLY A 142 4.08 0.09 1.90
CA GLY A 142 4.06 0.29 0.46
C GLY A 142 5.17 1.21 -0.04
N ILE A 143 5.26 1.30 -1.36
CA ILE A 143 6.03 2.32 -2.07
C ILE A 143 5.10 3.03 -3.05
N TRP A 144 5.39 4.30 -3.33
CA TRP A 144 4.60 5.12 -4.24
C TRP A 144 5.48 5.88 -5.24
N GLU A 145 4.85 6.32 -6.32
CA GLU A 145 5.45 7.11 -7.39
C GLU A 145 4.47 8.18 -7.86
N LYS A 146 4.99 9.29 -8.38
CA LYS A 146 4.24 10.28 -9.14
C LYS A 146 4.53 10.04 -10.61
N TRP A 147 3.49 9.71 -11.38
CA TRP A 147 3.59 9.45 -12.81
C TRP A 147 2.77 10.47 -13.57
N ARG A 148 3.38 11.15 -14.53
CA ARG A 148 2.67 12.09 -15.39
C ARG A 148 2.07 11.33 -16.57
N ASN A 149 0.75 11.32 -16.67
CA ASN A 149 0.06 10.67 -17.77
C ASN A 149 0.44 11.38 -19.09
N PRO A 150 1.03 10.68 -20.07
CA PRO A 150 1.44 11.29 -21.34
C PRO A 150 0.25 11.75 -22.19
N GLU A 151 -0.93 11.16 -22.01
CA GLU A 151 -2.14 11.48 -22.79
C GLU A 151 -2.88 12.70 -22.22
N THR A 152 -3.04 12.76 -20.89
CA THR A 152 -3.81 13.84 -20.23
C THR A 152 -2.92 14.96 -19.69
N GLY A 153 -1.62 14.71 -19.52
CA GLY A 153 -0.69 15.64 -18.90
C GLY A 153 -0.81 15.74 -17.37
N GLU A 154 -1.70 14.97 -16.76
CA GLU A 154 -2.01 15.00 -15.32
C GLU A 154 -1.02 14.17 -14.51
N ASP A 155 -0.69 14.64 -13.30
CA ASP A 155 0.09 13.88 -12.33
C ASP A 155 -0.79 12.89 -11.57
N ILE A 156 -0.46 11.60 -11.69
CA ILE A 156 -1.16 10.49 -11.02
C ILE A 156 -0.22 9.88 -9.99
N ARG A 157 -0.63 9.88 -8.73
CA ARG A 157 0.05 9.09 -7.69
C ARG A 157 -0.34 7.62 -7.84
N THR A 158 0.67 6.75 -7.85
CA THR A 158 0.48 5.30 -7.93
C THR A 158 1.25 4.61 -6.81
N PHE A 159 0.78 3.44 -6.36
CA PHE A 159 1.46 2.70 -5.29
C PHE A 159 1.41 1.18 -5.49
N CYS A 160 2.28 0.47 -4.79
CA CYS A 160 2.17 -0.98 -4.61
C CYS A 160 2.50 -1.40 -3.18
N VAL A 161 2.03 -2.59 -2.79
CA VAL A 161 2.23 -3.17 -1.46
C VAL A 161 3.54 -3.95 -1.41
N ILE A 162 4.32 -3.78 -0.35
CA ILE A 162 5.52 -4.60 -0.11
C ILE A 162 5.09 -5.94 0.48
N THR A 163 5.63 -7.03 -0.04
CA THR A 163 5.40 -8.40 0.42
C THR A 163 6.67 -9.02 1.00
N CYS A 164 6.52 -9.97 1.92
CA CYS A 164 7.59 -10.73 2.55
C CYS A 164 7.25 -12.23 2.59
N PRO A 165 8.19 -13.10 3.02
CA PRO A 165 7.87 -14.49 3.33
C PRO A 165 6.76 -14.55 4.40
N PRO A 166 5.97 -15.62 4.42
CA PRO A 166 4.84 -15.73 5.32
C PRO A 166 5.33 -16.03 6.73
N ASN A 167 4.53 -15.63 7.72
CA ASN A 167 4.64 -16.19 9.07
C ASN A 167 3.99 -17.58 9.12
N GLU A 168 4.04 -18.26 10.27
CA GLU A 168 3.50 -19.62 10.43
C GLU A 168 2.03 -19.75 9.98
N MET A 169 1.17 -18.80 10.38
CA MET A 169 -0.24 -18.81 9.99
C MET A 169 -0.40 -18.63 8.47
N MET A 170 0.25 -17.62 7.89
CA MET A 170 0.15 -17.34 6.46
C MET A 170 0.74 -18.45 5.61
N ALA A 171 1.74 -19.19 6.10
CA ALA A 171 2.35 -20.30 5.38
C ALA A 171 1.35 -21.44 5.11
N THR A 172 0.28 -21.54 5.91
CA THR A 172 -0.83 -22.49 5.68
C THR A 172 -1.80 -22.05 4.58
N ILE A 173 -1.67 -20.82 4.07
CA ILE A 173 -2.57 -20.19 3.10
C ILE A 173 -1.81 -19.87 1.80
N HIS A 174 -0.65 -19.22 1.90
CA HIS A 174 0.14 -18.73 0.76
C HIS A 174 1.62 -18.58 1.13
N ASP A 175 2.50 -18.74 0.14
CA ASP A 175 3.96 -18.58 0.27
C ASP A 175 4.44 -17.13 0.48
N ARG A 176 3.53 -16.16 0.63
CA ARG A 176 3.81 -14.73 0.76
C ARG A 176 2.73 -14.04 1.57
N MET A 177 3.11 -12.97 2.24
CA MET A 177 2.18 -12.07 2.92
C MET A 177 2.59 -10.60 2.71
N PRO A 178 1.68 -9.63 2.86
CA PRO A 178 2.06 -8.23 2.88
C PRO A 178 2.91 -7.93 4.14
N VAL A 179 3.80 -6.95 4.04
CA VAL A 179 4.55 -6.45 5.21
C VAL A 179 3.58 -5.65 6.07
N ILE A 180 3.20 -6.23 7.20
CA ILE A 180 2.31 -5.61 8.18
C ILE A 180 3.15 -4.83 9.19
N LEU A 181 2.80 -3.57 9.42
CA LEU A 181 3.49 -2.70 10.38
C LEU A 181 2.67 -2.57 11.67
N ASN A 182 3.28 -2.97 12.79
CA ASN A 182 2.73 -2.70 14.12
C ASN A 182 2.76 -1.19 14.42
N ARG A 183 2.03 -0.73 15.45
CA ARG A 183 1.94 0.70 15.78
C ARG A 183 3.31 1.38 15.96
N GLY A 184 4.27 0.72 16.60
CA GLY A 184 5.62 1.26 16.83
C GLY A 184 6.49 1.36 15.58
N LEU A 185 6.34 0.44 14.63
CA LEU A 185 7.13 0.40 13.38
C LEU A 185 6.59 1.37 12.30
N ARG A 186 5.42 1.99 12.50
CA ARG A 186 4.87 3.00 11.58
C ARG A 186 5.79 4.21 11.44
N ALA A 187 6.50 4.60 12.51
CA ALA A 187 7.48 5.68 12.49
C ALA A 187 8.66 5.37 11.53
N LEU A 188 9.04 4.10 11.39
CA LEU A 188 10.15 3.68 10.51
C LEU A 188 9.82 3.80 9.02
N ALA A 189 8.54 3.91 8.64
CA ALA A 189 8.19 4.25 7.27
C ALA A 189 8.73 5.64 6.88
N PHE A 190 8.94 6.51 7.86
CA PHE A 190 9.32 7.92 7.70
C PHE A 190 10.57 8.28 8.56
N PRO A 191 11.77 7.75 8.24
CA PRO A 191 13.00 8.10 8.94
C PRO A 191 13.23 9.62 8.89
N GLY A 192 13.54 10.23 10.04
CA GLY A 192 13.60 11.69 10.23
C GLY A 192 12.66 12.21 11.32
N THR A 193 11.86 11.36 11.97
CA THR A 193 11.27 11.69 13.28
C THR A 193 12.39 11.65 14.32
N GLY A 194 13.13 12.76 14.42
CA GLY A 194 13.95 13.04 15.58
C GLY A 194 13.10 12.97 16.84
N SER A 195 13.73 12.44 17.88
CA SER A 195 13.21 12.26 19.24
C SER A 195 12.40 13.44 19.76
N ILE A 196 11.22 13.14 20.33
CA ILE A 196 10.77 13.69 21.61
C ILE A 196 10.10 12.55 22.38
#